data_AF-A0A4W5LMQ0-F1
#
_entry.id   AF-A0A4W5LMQ0-F1
#
_cell.length_a   1.000
_cell.length_b   1.000
_cell.length_c   1.000
_cell.angle_alpha   90.00
_cell.angle_beta   90.00
_cell.angle_gamma   90.00
#
_symmetry.space_group_name_H-M   'P 1'
#
loop_
_entity.id
_entity.type
_entity.pdbx_description
1 polymer ?
#
loop_
_entity_poly.entity_id
_entity_poly.type
_entity_poly.pdbx_seq_one_letter_code
_entity_poly.pdbx_strand_id
1 'polypeptide(L)'
;MVVSFQELLRAQVPVQASLQVLQELGDQLKQQVDTSAASAVQSDHLSLTQRLATVEQALSRQLITLQMGVQDYETFSEQLDSLGRWMVEAEEALKVQDPNGSSDLSIIQDRMEELKRKILRFSSMAPDLERLNELGYRLPLNDTEIKRMQNLNRSWSSANAQTTERFR
;
A
#
# COMPACT_ATOMS: atom_id res chain seq x y z
N MET A 1 5.88 -10.62 -9.96
CA MET A 1 7.04 -9.78 -9.59
C MET A 1 7.52 -10.02 -8.16
N VAL A 2 6.67 -10.02 -7.12
CA VAL A 2 7.10 -10.39 -5.74
C VAL A 2 7.65 -11.82 -5.65
N VAL A 3 6.96 -12.77 -6.30
CA VAL A 3 7.35 -14.20 -6.34
C VAL A 3 8.75 -14.37 -6.94
N SER A 4 9.07 -13.64 -8.02
CA SER A 4 10.38 -13.73 -8.66
C SER A 4 11.53 -13.19 -7.78
N PHE A 5 11.28 -12.20 -6.91
CA PHE A 5 12.31 -11.71 -5.98
C PHE A 5 12.56 -12.68 -4.82
N GLN A 6 11.52 -13.33 -4.31
CA GLN A 6 11.66 -14.39 -3.30
C GLN A 6 12.40 -15.61 -3.84
N GLU A 7 12.11 -15.99 -5.09
CA GLU A 7 12.85 -17.05 -5.79
C GLU A 7 14.33 -16.68 -5.96
N LEU A 8 14.63 -15.42 -6.29
CA LEU A 8 16.00 -14.94 -6.47
C LEU A 8 16.80 -14.92 -5.16
N LEU A 9 16.16 -14.56 -4.04
CA LEU A 9 16.75 -14.71 -2.70
C LEU A 9 17.02 -16.17 -2.36
N ARG A 10 16.08 -17.09 -2.66
CA ARG A 10 16.29 -18.53 -2.45
C ARG A 10 17.42 -19.08 -3.33
N ALA A 11 17.59 -18.56 -4.54
CA ALA A 11 18.66 -18.96 -5.44
C ALA A 11 20.08 -18.58 -4.95
N GLN A 12 20.20 -17.71 -3.93
CA GLN A 12 21.50 -17.39 -3.32
C GLN A 12 22.03 -18.49 -2.39
N VAL A 13 21.15 -19.30 -1.79
CA VAL A 13 21.51 -20.41 -0.88
C VAL A 13 22.56 -21.36 -1.49
N PRO A 14 22.37 -21.91 -2.72
CA PRO A 14 23.40 -22.76 -3.33
C PRO A 14 24.70 -22.02 -3.68
N VAL A 15 24.64 -20.70 -3.94
CA VAL A 15 25.82 -19.87 -4.21
C VAL A 15 26.63 -19.66 -2.94
N GLN A 16 25.97 -19.40 -1.80
CA GLN A 16 26.62 -19.34 -0.48
C GLN A 16 27.31 -20.68 -0.14
N ALA A 17 26.63 -21.80 -0.37
CA ALA A 17 27.20 -23.13 -0.15
C ALA A 17 28.44 -23.36 -1.04
N SER A 18 28.39 -22.92 -2.30
CA SER A 18 29.54 -23.02 -3.21
C SER A 18 30.72 -22.15 -2.74
N LEU A 19 30.47 -20.96 -2.18
CA LEU A 19 31.51 -20.11 -1.60
C LEU A 19 32.14 -20.70 -0.33
N GLN A 20 31.36 -21.44 0.48
CA GLN A 20 31.91 -22.17 1.62
C GLN A 20 32.84 -23.30 1.15
N VAL A 21 32.43 -24.07 0.15
CA VAL A 21 33.29 -25.11 -0.44
C VAL A 21 34.56 -24.50 -1.04
N LEU A 22 34.45 -23.37 -1.75
CA LEU A 22 35.62 -22.65 -2.26
C LEU A 22 36.55 -22.15 -1.15
N GLN A 23 36.01 -21.78 0.01
CA GLN A 23 36.80 -21.41 1.19
C GLN A 23 37.61 -22.61 1.70
N GLU A 24 36.95 -23.75 1.90
CA GLU A 24 37.58 -24.98 2.39
C GLU A 24 38.67 -25.46 1.43
N LEU A 25 38.39 -25.46 0.12
CA LEU A 25 39.37 -25.80 -0.91
C LEU A 25 40.52 -24.80 -0.93
N GLY A 26 40.23 -23.50 -0.80
CA GLY A 26 41.25 -22.45 -0.69
C GLY A 26 42.17 -22.66 0.51
N ASP A 27 41.61 -23.01 1.67
CA ASP A 27 42.38 -23.27 2.89
C ASP A 27 43.26 -24.52 2.79
N GLN A 28 42.81 -25.55 2.08
CA GLN A 28 43.63 -26.72 1.75
C GLN A 28 44.77 -26.37 0.77
N LEU A 29 44.47 -25.57 -0.27
CA LEU A 29 45.44 -25.14 -1.27
C LEU A 29 46.54 -24.26 -0.69
N LYS A 30 46.24 -23.39 0.28
CA LYS A 30 47.23 -22.53 0.96
C LYS A 30 48.41 -23.29 1.57
N GLN A 31 48.23 -24.57 1.91
CA GLN A 31 49.30 -25.40 2.47
C GLN A 31 50.24 -25.96 1.38
N GLN A 32 49.86 -25.86 0.11
CA GLN A 32 50.56 -26.46 -1.03
C GLN A 32 51.09 -25.43 -2.03
N VAL A 33 50.65 -24.18 -1.95
CA VAL A 33 51.05 -23.08 -2.86
C VAL A 33 51.91 -22.05 -2.15
N ASP A 34 52.63 -21.23 -2.93
CA ASP A 34 53.39 -20.11 -2.40
C ASP A 34 52.46 -19.01 -1.85
N THR A 35 53.01 -18.19 -0.95
CA THR A 35 52.26 -17.15 -0.23
C THR A 35 51.54 -16.16 -1.15
N SER A 36 52.06 -15.90 -2.35
CA SER A 36 51.43 -14.97 -3.30
C SER A 36 50.16 -15.56 -3.90
N ALA A 37 50.22 -16.80 -4.40
CA ALA A 37 49.04 -17.51 -4.91
C ALA A 37 47.97 -17.72 -3.82
N ALA A 38 48.39 -18.09 -2.60
CA ALA A 38 47.50 -18.20 -1.43
C ALA A 38 46.75 -16.88 -1.12
N SER A 39 47.46 -15.75 -1.19
CA SER A 39 46.89 -14.43 -0.92
C SER A 39 45.91 -13.98 -2.01
N ALA A 40 46.19 -14.30 -3.28
CA ALA A 40 45.29 -14.01 -4.39
C ALA A 40 43.95 -14.75 -4.25
N VAL A 41 43.99 -16.06 -3.97
CA VAL A 41 42.78 -16.88 -3.75
C VAL A 41 41.95 -16.36 -2.57
N GLN A 42 42.61 -15.98 -1.47
CA GLN A 42 41.90 -15.40 -0.31
C GLN A 42 41.25 -14.05 -0.63
N SER A 43 41.93 -13.21 -1.41
CA SER A 43 41.41 -11.91 -1.84
C SER A 43 40.17 -12.08 -2.73
N ASP A 44 40.22 -13.01 -3.69
CA ASP A 44 39.10 -13.32 -4.58
C ASP A 44 37.91 -13.89 -3.82
N HIS A 45 38.15 -14.82 -2.87
CA HIS A 45 37.10 -15.36 -2.00
C HIS A 45 36.40 -14.26 -1.19
N LEU A 46 37.19 -13.37 -0.58
CA LEU A 46 36.65 -12.24 0.18
C LEU A 46 35.83 -11.31 -0.70
N SER A 47 36.34 -10.98 -1.90
CA SER A 47 35.65 -10.15 -2.89
C SER A 47 34.31 -10.76 -3.33
N LEU A 48 34.30 -12.06 -3.63
CA LEU A 48 33.07 -12.78 -4.02
C LEU A 48 32.06 -12.82 -2.87
N THR A 49 32.50 -13.08 -1.64
CA THR A 49 31.65 -13.09 -0.45
C THR A 49 31.02 -11.72 -0.19
N GLN A 50 31.82 -10.65 -0.28
CA GLN A 50 31.33 -9.27 -0.13
C GLN A 50 30.31 -8.90 -1.22
N ARG A 51 30.60 -9.28 -2.47
CA ARG A 51 29.68 -9.04 -3.60
C ARG A 51 28.37 -9.79 -3.41
N LEU A 52 28.42 -11.06 -2.99
CA LEU A 52 27.21 -11.82 -2.72
C LEU A 52 26.39 -11.13 -1.63
N ALA A 53 26.98 -10.84 -0.47
CA ALA A 53 26.33 -10.16 0.66
C ALA A 53 25.66 -8.83 0.24
N THR A 54 26.33 -8.06 -0.62
CA THR A 54 25.77 -6.80 -1.17
C THR A 54 24.50 -7.04 -1.98
N VAL A 55 24.50 -8.08 -2.82
CA VAL A 55 23.33 -8.44 -3.62
C VAL A 55 22.19 -8.97 -2.73
N GLU A 56 22.48 -9.81 -1.74
CA GLU A 56 21.45 -10.30 -0.80
C GLU A 56 20.78 -9.16 -0.04
N GLN A 57 21.58 -8.19 0.43
CA GLN A 57 21.08 -7.02 1.14
C GLN A 57 20.23 -6.13 0.21
N ALA A 58 20.66 -5.91 -1.03
CA ALA A 58 19.92 -5.13 -2.00
C ALA A 58 18.57 -5.78 -2.36
N LEU A 59 18.56 -7.09 -2.60
CA LEU A 59 17.33 -7.85 -2.88
C LEU A 59 16.38 -7.87 -1.69
N SER A 60 16.90 -8.06 -0.47
CA SER A 60 16.09 -8.04 0.74
C SER A 60 15.40 -6.69 0.94
N ARG A 61 16.14 -5.59 0.74
CA ARG A 61 15.56 -4.24 0.78
C ARG A 61 14.48 -4.05 -0.28
N GLN A 62 14.73 -4.47 -1.53
CA GLN A 62 13.76 -4.39 -2.61
C GLN A 62 12.50 -5.21 -2.33
N LEU A 63 12.64 -6.40 -1.74
CA LEU A 63 11.51 -7.25 -1.36
C LEU A 63 10.63 -6.55 -0.31
N ILE A 64 11.23 -5.97 0.73
CA ILE A 64 10.49 -5.22 1.75
C ILE A 64 9.76 -4.04 1.12
N THR A 65 10.43 -3.25 0.27
CA THR A 65 9.80 -2.13 -0.45
C THR A 65 8.61 -2.59 -1.30
N LEU A 66 8.75 -3.69 -2.03
CA LEU A 66 7.69 -4.20 -2.88
C LEU A 66 6.52 -4.76 -2.06
N GLN A 67 6.80 -5.47 -0.96
CA GLN A 67 5.77 -5.96 -0.04
C GLN A 67 4.97 -4.81 0.59
N MET A 68 5.65 -3.75 1.05
CA MET A 68 4.97 -2.55 1.52
C MET A 68 4.12 -1.91 0.42
N GLY A 69 4.63 -1.81 -0.81
CA GLY A 69 3.87 -1.26 -1.93
C GLY A 69 2.63 -2.08 -2.29
N VAL A 70 2.70 -3.42 -2.22
CA VAL A 70 1.53 -4.30 -2.40
C VAL A 70 0.51 -4.08 -1.28
N GLN A 71 0.95 -4.05 -0.02
CA GLN A 71 0.06 -3.83 1.12
C GLN A 71 -0.62 -2.45 1.06
N ASP A 72 0.12 -1.40 0.69
CA ASP A 72 -0.42 -0.05 0.51
C ASP A 72 -1.49 -0.05 -0.59
N TYR A 73 -1.25 -0.77 -1.70
CA TYR A 73 -2.21 -0.87 -2.81
C TYR A 73 -3.46 -1.68 -2.46
N GLU A 74 -3.32 -2.80 -1.75
CA GLU A 74 -4.46 -3.58 -1.24
C GLU A 74 -5.33 -2.73 -0.32
N THR A 75 -4.68 -2.01 0.62
CA THR A 75 -5.36 -1.09 1.55
C THR A 75 -6.09 0.03 0.80
N PHE A 76 -5.44 0.63 -0.20
CA PHE A 76 -6.05 1.64 -1.06
C PHE A 76 -7.28 1.10 -1.79
N SER A 77 -7.20 -0.08 -2.40
CA SER A 77 -8.31 -0.68 -3.13
C SER A 77 -9.50 -0.96 -2.21
N GLU A 78 -9.25 -1.55 -1.03
CA GLU A 78 -10.30 -1.84 -0.05
C GLU A 78 -10.99 -0.58 0.46
N GLN A 79 -10.20 0.46 0.78
CA GLN A 79 -10.74 1.75 1.23
C GLN A 79 -11.55 2.45 0.14
N LEU A 80 -11.05 2.44 -1.11
CA LEU A 80 -11.74 3.03 -2.25
C LEU A 80 -13.10 2.36 -2.50
N ASP A 81 -13.15 1.02 -2.41
CA ASP A 81 -14.38 0.26 -2.59
C ASP A 81 -15.35 0.41 -1.41
N SER A 82 -14.84 0.46 -0.17
CA SER A 82 -15.65 0.69 1.03
C SER A 82 -16.29 2.08 1.02
N LEU A 83 -15.50 3.14 0.83
CA LEU A 83 -15.98 4.52 0.75
C LEU A 83 -16.86 4.74 -0.48
N GLY A 84 -16.54 4.10 -1.61
CA GLY A 84 -17.35 4.14 -2.82
C GLY A 84 -18.75 3.58 -2.60
N ARG A 85 -18.88 2.39 -1.99
CA ARG A 85 -20.18 1.80 -1.66
C ARG A 85 -20.98 2.69 -0.70
N TRP A 86 -20.32 3.17 0.36
CA TRP A 86 -20.95 4.05 1.32
C TRP A 86 -21.46 5.35 0.68
N MET A 87 -20.68 5.94 -0.23
CA MET A 87 -21.09 7.17 -0.92
C MET A 87 -22.36 6.96 -1.76
N VAL A 88 -22.49 5.82 -2.44
CA VAL A 88 -23.71 5.48 -3.20
C VAL A 88 -24.93 5.41 -2.25
N GLU A 89 -24.81 4.69 -1.14
CA GLU A 89 -25.87 4.59 -0.12
C GLU A 89 -26.25 5.97 0.44
N ALA A 90 -25.25 6.81 0.71
CA ALA A 90 -25.46 8.16 1.23
C ALA A 90 -26.20 9.06 0.22
N GLU A 91 -25.79 9.04 -1.07
CA GLU A 91 -26.45 9.80 -2.13
C GLU A 91 -27.90 9.36 -2.37
N GLU A 92 -28.17 8.05 -2.36
CA GLU A 92 -29.54 7.52 -2.46
C GLU A 92 -30.40 7.98 -1.29
N ALA A 93 -29.87 7.90 -0.07
CA ALA A 93 -30.57 8.36 1.12
C ALA A 93 -30.81 9.88 1.13
N LEU A 94 -30.00 10.68 0.43
CA LEU A 94 -30.19 12.13 0.26
C LEU A 94 -31.26 12.47 -0.79
N LYS A 95 -31.37 11.66 -1.87
CA LYS A 95 -32.38 11.84 -2.93
C LYS A 95 -33.82 11.57 -2.48
N VAL A 96 -34.01 10.63 -1.56
CA VAL A 96 -35.34 10.27 -1.02
C VAL A 96 -35.97 11.42 -0.21
N GLN A 97 -35.18 12.43 0.17
CA GLN A 97 -35.65 13.54 0.99
C GLN A 97 -35.84 14.82 0.16
N ASP A 98 -37.08 15.09 -0.27
CA ASP A 98 -37.50 16.42 -0.76
C ASP A 98 -37.90 17.31 0.45
N PRO A 99 -37.23 18.46 0.68
CA PRO A 99 -37.48 19.32 1.84
C PRO A 99 -38.89 19.94 1.91
N ASN A 100 -39.57 20.10 0.78
CA ASN A 100 -40.74 20.98 0.68
C ASN A 100 -42.11 20.28 0.86
N GLY A 101 -42.14 18.99 1.21
CA GLY A 101 -43.36 18.17 1.07
C GLY A 101 -44.29 18.04 2.28
N SER A 102 -43.94 18.49 3.50
CA SER A 102 -44.78 18.24 4.68
C SER A 102 -44.68 19.35 5.74
N SER A 103 -45.84 19.73 6.29
CA SER A 103 -46.00 20.70 7.38
C SER A 103 -46.12 20.04 8.77
N ASP A 104 -45.98 18.71 8.88
CA ASP A 104 -46.15 17.98 10.14
C ASP A 104 -44.89 18.03 11.01
N LEU A 105 -45.02 18.54 12.23
CA LEU A 105 -43.91 18.75 13.16
C LEU A 105 -43.16 17.45 13.53
N SER A 106 -43.87 16.33 13.68
CA SER A 106 -43.26 15.02 13.95
C SER A 106 -42.38 14.56 12.79
N ILE A 107 -42.85 14.77 11.55
CA ILE A 107 -42.13 14.40 10.33
C ILE A 107 -40.88 15.28 10.19
N ILE A 108 -40.96 16.56 10.55
CA ILE A 108 -39.81 17.49 10.56
C ILE A 108 -38.76 17.07 11.61
N GLN A 109 -39.17 16.68 12.82
CA GLN A 109 -38.25 16.22 13.86
C GLN A 109 -37.52 14.92 13.47
N ASP A 110 -38.25 13.93 12.96
CA ASP A 110 -37.66 12.66 12.50
C ASP A 110 -36.64 12.89 11.37
N ARG A 111 -36.91 13.86 10.49
CA ARG A 111 -35.99 14.27 9.41
C ARG A 111 -34.72 14.94 9.93
N MET A 112 -34.83 15.83 10.91
CA MET A 112 -33.67 16.50 11.53
C MET A 112 -32.76 15.51 12.25
N GLU A 113 -33.32 14.54 12.97
CA GLU A 113 -32.56 13.47 13.61
C GLU A 113 -31.82 12.59 12.58
N GLU A 114 -32.46 12.26 11.45
CA GLU A 114 -31.83 11.52 10.36
C GLU A 114 -30.71 12.32 9.68
N LEU A 115 -30.91 13.61 9.41
CA LEU A 115 -29.86 14.49 8.88
C LEU A 115 -28.66 14.58 9.83
N LYS A 116 -28.91 14.70 11.14
CA LYS A 116 -27.87 14.72 12.17
C LYS A 116 -27.08 13.41 12.22
N ARG A 117 -27.75 12.26 12.14
CA ARG A 117 -27.08 10.95 12.02
C ARG A 117 -26.16 10.89 10.79
N LYS A 118 -26.62 11.43 9.65
CA LYS A 118 -25.83 11.48 8.41
C LYS A 118 -24.61 12.41 8.54
N ILE A 119 -24.77 13.61 9.10
CA ILE A 119 -23.65 14.54 9.36
C ILE A 119 -22.58 13.88 10.23
N LEU A 120 -22.98 13.24 11.34
CA LEU A 120 -22.05 12.57 12.24
C LEU A 120 -21.29 11.45 11.52
N ARG A 121 -21.96 10.71 10.62
CA ARG A 121 -21.34 9.65 9.84
C ARG A 121 -20.39 10.18 8.76
N PHE A 122 -20.71 11.30 8.09
CA PHE A 122 -19.78 12.00 7.19
C PHE A 122 -18.53 12.44 7.95
N SER A 123 -18.72 13.10 9.10
CA SER A 123 -17.61 13.54 9.95
C SER A 123 -16.73 12.39 10.44
N SER A 124 -17.33 11.24 10.80
CA SER A 124 -16.56 10.08 11.26
C SER A 124 -15.73 9.41 10.16
N MET A 125 -16.16 9.54 8.90
CA MET A 125 -15.52 8.93 7.73
C MET A 125 -14.51 9.86 7.04
N ALA A 126 -14.47 11.16 7.40
CA ALA A 126 -13.52 12.11 6.84
C ALA A 126 -12.03 11.69 6.98
N PRO A 127 -11.58 11.11 8.12
CA PRO A 127 -10.21 10.61 8.24
C PRO A 127 -9.90 9.44 7.30
N ASP A 128 -10.89 8.62 6.97
CA ASP A 128 -10.72 7.52 6.00
C ASP A 128 -10.53 8.06 4.59
N LEU A 129 -11.28 9.11 4.22
CA LEU A 129 -11.11 9.78 2.93
C LEU A 129 -9.73 10.47 2.82
N GLU A 130 -9.25 11.09 3.90
CA GLU A 130 -7.93 11.71 3.94
C GLU A 130 -6.83 10.66 3.74
N ARG A 131 -6.88 9.55 4.49
CA ARG A 131 -5.94 8.42 4.32
C ARG A 131 -5.97 7.83 2.91
N LEU A 132 -7.15 7.66 2.32
CA LEU A 132 -7.29 7.17 0.95
C LEU A 132 -6.60 8.12 -0.04
N ASN A 133 -6.76 9.44 0.13
CA ASN A 133 -6.12 10.43 -0.72
C ASN A 133 -4.60 10.43 -0.56
N GLU A 134 -4.09 10.32 0.67
CA GLU A 134 -2.65 10.20 0.92
C GLU A 134 -2.04 8.97 0.23
N LEU A 135 -2.71 7.82 0.32
CA LEU A 135 -2.31 6.60 -0.41
C LEU A 135 -2.35 6.84 -1.92
N GLY A 136 -3.40 7.49 -2.42
CA GLY A 136 -3.55 7.77 -3.85
C GLY A 136 -2.48 8.70 -4.44
N TYR A 137 -1.92 9.62 -3.65
CA TYR A 137 -0.79 10.45 -4.08
C TYR A 137 0.55 9.72 -4.07
N ARG A 138 0.70 8.70 -3.22
CA ARG A 138 1.95 7.94 -3.08
C ARG A 138 2.03 6.77 -4.06
N LEU A 139 0.89 6.17 -4.40
CA LEU A 139 0.82 4.98 -5.23
C LEU A 139 0.89 5.32 -6.73
N PRO A 140 1.54 4.47 -7.54
CA PRO A 140 1.51 4.59 -9.00
C PRO A 140 0.17 4.07 -9.55
N LEU A 141 -0.87 4.89 -9.43
CA LEU A 141 -2.23 4.55 -9.87
C LEU A 141 -2.39 4.61 -11.39
N ASN A 142 -3.29 3.78 -11.93
CA ASN A 142 -3.71 3.86 -13.33
C ASN A 142 -4.87 4.86 -13.53
N ASP A 143 -5.15 5.21 -14.79
CA ASP A 143 -6.19 6.17 -15.15
C ASP A 143 -7.58 5.82 -14.59
N THR A 144 -7.89 4.53 -14.47
CA THR A 144 -9.19 4.07 -13.97
C THR A 144 -9.31 4.34 -12.47
N GLU A 145 -8.27 4.01 -11.71
CA GLU A 145 -8.19 4.28 -10.26
C GLU A 145 -8.22 5.77 -9.97
N ILE A 146 -7.44 6.56 -10.73
CA ILE A 146 -7.41 8.02 -10.60
C ILE A 146 -8.83 8.58 -10.82
N LYS A 147 -9.53 8.13 -11.87
CA LYS A 147 -10.92 8.57 -12.13
C LYS A 147 -11.88 8.14 -11.03
N ARG A 148 -11.77 6.93 -10.50
CA ARG A 148 -12.61 6.46 -9.38
C ARG A 148 -12.38 7.32 -8.13
N MET A 149 -11.14 7.60 -7.78
CA MET A 149 -10.78 8.46 -6.64
C MET A 149 -11.28 9.89 -6.83
N GLN A 150 -11.11 10.48 -8.02
CA GLN A 150 -11.63 11.81 -8.33
C GLN A 150 -13.16 11.87 -8.26
N ASN A 151 -13.85 10.84 -8.75
CA ASN A 151 -15.31 10.75 -8.64
C ASN A 151 -15.75 10.69 -7.17
N LEU A 152 -15.10 9.85 -6.37
CA LEU A 152 -15.39 9.73 -4.95
C LEU A 152 -15.23 11.08 -4.23
N ASN A 153 -14.11 11.77 -4.44
CA ASN A 153 -13.87 13.08 -3.84
C ASN A 153 -14.93 14.11 -4.25
N ARG A 154 -15.32 14.14 -5.54
CA ARG A 154 -16.37 15.06 -6.03
C ARG A 154 -17.73 14.75 -5.40
N SER A 155 -18.13 13.48 -5.39
CA SER A 155 -19.37 13.03 -4.76
C SER A 155 -19.37 13.38 -3.28
N TRP A 156 -18.26 13.15 -2.58
CA TRP A 156 -18.12 13.49 -1.16
C TRP A 156 -18.30 14.99 -0.91
N SER A 157 -17.59 15.85 -1.68
CA SER A 157 -17.73 17.31 -1.55
C SER A 157 -19.17 17.77 -1.81
N SER A 158 -19.83 17.22 -2.83
CA SER A 158 -21.23 17.53 -3.14
C SER A 158 -22.18 17.12 -2.02
N ALA A 159 -22.08 15.87 -1.53
CA ALA A 159 -22.95 15.35 -0.48
C ALA A 159 -22.74 16.09 0.85
N ASN A 160 -21.49 16.43 1.19
CA ASN A 160 -21.18 17.20 2.39
C ASN A 160 -21.75 18.63 2.32
N ALA A 161 -21.62 19.30 1.16
CA ALA A 161 -22.20 20.62 0.93
C ALA A 161 -23.74 20.60 1.01
N GLN A 162 -24.39 19.63 0.36
CA GLN A 162 -25.85 19.48 0.40
C GLN A 162 -26.36 19.21 1.82
N THR A 163 -25.65 18.38 2.59
CA THR A 163 -26.06 18.06 3.97
C THR A 163 -25.90 19.28 4.89
N THR A 164 -24.83 20.06 4.70
CA THR A 164 -24.60 21.30 5.46
C THR A 164 -25.65 22.36 5.15
N GLU A 165 -26.00 22.54 3.87
CA GLU A 165 -27.01 23.53 3.46
C GLU A 165 -28.41 23.16 3.97
N ARG A 166 -28.78 21.88 3.98
CA ARG A 166 -30.08 21.39 4.48
C ARG A 166 -30.24 21.46 5.99
N PHE A 167 -29.14 21.59 6.73
CA PHE A 167 -29.14 21.69 8.19
C PHE A 167 -29.19 23.14 8.69
N ARG A 168 -28.90 24.11 7.81
CA ARG A 168 -28.84 25.54 8.14
C ARG A 168 -30.22 26.16 8.27
#